data_AF-A0A7J7L6A1-F1
#
_entry.id   AF-A0A7J7L6A1-F1
#
_cell.length_a   1.000
_cell.length_b   1.000
_cell.length_c   1.000
_cell.angle_alpha   90.00
_cell.angle_beta   90.00
_cell.angle_gamma   90.00
#
_symmetry.space_group_name_H-M   'P 1'
#
loop_
_entity.id
_entity.type
_entity.pdbx_description
1 polymer ?
#
loop_
_entity_poly.entity_id
_entity_poly.type
_entity_poly.pdbx_seq_one_letter_code
_entity_poly.pdbx_strand_id
1 'polypeptide(L)' 'MYQNLSSNNLKGPIPIELTRIGNLDTLDLSYNNISGYIPFSLGDLEHLLKLVLRWEYKLYNNSLSKAFALSWLACLQLHM' A
#
# COMPACT_ATOMS: atom_id res chain seq x y z
N MET A 1 2.49 -0.98 -18.10
CA MET A 1 1.56 0.16 -17.93
C MET A 1 1.61 0.75 -16.52
N TYR A 2 1.59 2.08 -16.37
CA TYR A 2 1.56 2.76 -15.07
C TYR A 2 0.14 3.24 -14.73
N GLN A 3 -0.39 2.82 -13.58
CA GLN A 3 -1.71 3.24 -13.09
C GLN A 3 -1.55 3.96 -11.75
N ASN A 4 -1.90 5.25 -11.72
CA ASN A 4 -1.93 6.05 -10.49
C ASN A 4 -3.38 6.28 -10.06
N LEU A 5 -3.71 5.74 -8.90
CA LEU A 5 -4.97 5.92 -8.20
C LEU A 5 -4.74 6.55 -6.81
N SER A 6 -3.57 7.13 -6.58
CA SER A 6 -3.20 7.72 -5.30
C SER A 6 -4.08 8.93 -4.96
N SER A 7 -4.15 9.27 -3.67
CA SER A 7 -4.84 10.46 -3.15
C SER A 7 -6.32 10.54 -3.52
N ASN A 8 -6.98 9.38 -3.58
CA ASN A 8 -8.43 9.30 -3.75
C ASN A 8 -9.10 8.87 -2.43
N ASN A 9 -10.43 8.85 -2.44
CA ASN A 9 -11.22 8.36 -1.31
C ASN A 9 -11.56 6.86 -1.46
N LEU A 10 -10.71 6.07 -2.12
CA LEU A 10 -10.96 4.64 -2.31
C LEU A 10 -10.96 3.94 -0.94
N LYS A 11 -11.96 3.09 -0.70
CA LYS A 11 -12.17 2.37 0.56
C LYS A 11 -12.41 0.89 0.30
N GLY A 12 -12.26 0.08 1.34
CA GLY A 12 -12.46 -1.37 1.24
C GLY A 12 -11.22 -2.09 0.69
N PRO A 13 -11.32 -3.41 0.43
CA PRO A 13 -10.19 -4.23 -0.01
C PRO A 13 -9.81 -3.94 -1.46
N ILE A 14 -8.62 -4.37 -1.85
CA ILE A 14 -8.20 -4.31 -3.25
C ILE A 14 -8.99 -5.37 -4.03
N PRO A 15 -9.76 -4.99 -5.07
CA PRO A 15 -10.55 -5.94 -5.86
C PRO A 15 -9.64 -6.92 -6.61
N ILE A 16 -10.04 -8.19 -6.66
CA ILE A 16 -9.31 -9.25 -7.37
C ILE A 16 -9.27 -8.98 -8.88
N GLU A 17 -10.21 -8.20 -9.40
CA GLU A 17 -10.30 -7.83 -10.80
C GLU A 17 -9.09 -7.02 -11.27
N LEU A 18 -8.39 -6.31 -10.37
CA LEU A 18 -7.14 -5.61 -10.71
C LEU A 18 -6.02 -6.57 -11.14
N THR A 19 -6.10 -7.84 -10.76
CA THR A 19 -5.12 -8.87 -11.17
C THR A 19 -5.36 -9.39 -12.58
N ARG A 20 -6.44 -8.96 -13.25
CA ARG A 20 -6.69 -9.27 -14.66
C ARG A 20 -6.01 -8.29 -15.62
N ILE A 21 -5.42 -7.21 -15.11
CA ILE A 21 -4.70 -6.24 -15.91
C ILE A 21 -3.28 -6.78 -16.15
N GLY A 22 -3.15 -7.68 -17.12
CA GLY A 22 -1.91 -8.45 -17.33
C GLY A 22 -0.66 -7.61 -17.63
N ASN A 23 -0.81 -6.40 -18.17
CA ASN A 23 0.32 -5.53 -18.55
C ASN A 23 0.54 -4.38 -17.55
N LEU A 24 0.13 -4.56 -16.29
CA LEU A 24 0.31 -3.54 -15.26
C LEU A 24 1.73 -3.61 -14.70
N ASP A 25 2.50 -2.54 -14.85
CA ASP A 25 3.89 -2.46 -14.37
C ASP A 25 3.96 -1.76 -13.03
N THR A 26 3.09 -0.78 -12.81
CA THR A 26 3.04 -0.02 -11.56
C THR A 26 1.62 0.31 -11.20
N LEU A 27 1.26 0.06 -9.94
CA LEU A 27 0.00 0.44 -9.35
C LEU A 27 0.25 1.27 -8.10
N ASP A 28 -0.15 2.54 -8.14
CA ASP A 28 -0.08 3.44 -6.99
C ASP A 28 -1.48 3.65 -6.40
N LEU A 29 -1.67 3.13 -5.19
CA LEU A 29 -2.88 3.26 -4.38
C LEU A 29 -2.61 4.06 -3.09
N SER A 30 -1.46 4.74 -2.99
CA SER A 30 -1.10 5.53 -1.81
C SER A 30 -2.11 6.63 -1.48
N TYR A 31 -2.15 7.10 -0.24
CA TYR A 31 -3.08 8.16 0.20
C TYR A 31 -4.57 7.86 -0.07
N ASN A 32 -4.95 6.59 -0.10
CA ASN A 32 -6.33 6.15 -0.06
C ASN A 32 -6.69 5.54 1.31
N ASN A 33 -7.97 5.23 1.51
CA ASN A 33 -8.48 4.61 2.72
C ASN A 33 -8.80 3.11 2.50
N ILE A 34 -7.94 2.44 1.72
CA ILE A 34 -8.01 1.01 1.40
C ILE A 34 -7.73 0.20 2.67
N SER A 35 -8.52 -0.85 2.88
CA SER A 35 -8.55 -1.64 4.10
C SER A 35 -8.86 -3.09 3.77
N GLY A 36 -8.28 -4.04 4.47
CA GLY A 36 -8.44 -5.47 4.18
C GLY A 36 -7.17 -6.07 3.61
N TYR A 37 -7.30 -7.26 3.02
CA TYR A 37 -6.15 -8.05 2.55
C TYR A 37 -5.68 -7.62 1.16
N ILE A 38 -4.39 -7.80 0.91
CA ILE A 38 -3.81 -7.73 -0.43
C ILE A 38 -4.08 -9.08 -1.09
N PRO A 39 -4.83 -9.15 -2.20
CA PRO A 39 -5.10 -10.41 -2.88
C PRO A 39 -3.80 -11.05 -3.36
N PHE A 40 -3.58 -12.34 -3.05
CA PHE A 40 -2.36 -13.05 -3.42
C PHE A 40 -2.11 -13.02 -4.93
N SER A 41 -3.18 -12.97 -5.73
CA SER A 41 -3.10 -12.92 -7.19
C SER A 41 -2.50 -11.63 -7.75
N LEU A 42 -2.25 -10.61 -6.92
CA LEU A 42 -1.38 -9.48 -7.33
C LEU A 42 0.08 -9.95 -7.49
N GLY A 43 0.49 -10.99 -6.78
CA GLY A 43 1.79 -11.64 -6.96
C GLY A 43 1.88 -12.49 -8.24
N ASP A 44 0.73 -12.85 -8.82
CA ASP A 44 0.66 -13.60 -10.09
C ASP A 44 0.78 -12.68 -11.33
N LEU A 45 0.82 -11.36 -11.13
CA LEU A 45 1.03 -10.40 -12.21
C LEU A 45 2.50 -10.39 -12.62
N GLU A 46 2.84 -11.16 -13.64
CA GLU A 46 4.23 -11.32 -14.15
C GLU A 46 4.92 -9.99 -14.49
N HIS A 47 4.15 -8.98 -14.88
CA HIS A 47 4.66 -7.68 -15.28
C HIS A 47 4.62 -6.61 -14.17
N LEU A 48 4.04 -6.90 -12.99
CA LEU A 48 3.93 -5.93 -11.92
C LEU A 48 5.27 -5.72 -11.22
N LEU A 49 5.89 -4.57 -11.49
CA LEU A 49 7.19 -4.19 -10.94
C LEU A 49 7.06 -3.43 -9.62
N LYS A 50 5.95 -2.68 -9.44
CA LYS A 50 5.80 -1.78 -8.30
C LYS A 50 4.35 -1.66 -7.83
N LEU A 51 4.12 -1.99 -6.56
CA LEU A 51 2.84 -1.77 -5.88
C LEU A 51 3.05 -0.80 -4.71
N VAL A 52 2.33 0.32 -4.70
CA VAL A 52 2.38 1.33 -3.63
C VAL A 52 1.03 1.38 -2.94
N LEU A 53 0.94 1.01 -1.66
CA LEU A 53 -0.36 0.91 -0.96
C LEU A 53 -0.59 1.98 0.11
N ARG A 54 0.47 2.48 0.75
CA ARG A 54 0.33 3.49 1.80
C ARG A 54 1.63 4.25 1.98
N TRP A 55 1.50 5.57 2.13
CA TRP A 55 2.41 6.34 2.96
C TRP A 55 1.55 7.28 3.80
N GLU A 56 1.41 7.03 5.09
CA GLU A 56 0.91 8.06 6.01
C GLU A 56 2.07 8.51 6.89
N TYR A 57 2.70 9.62 6.52
CA TYR A 57 3.25 10.52 7.54
C TYR A 57 2.18 11.59 7.80
N LYS A 58 1.29 11.30 8.75
CA LYS A 58 0.56 12.33 9.47
C LYS A 58 1.08 12.28 10.90
N LEU A 59 2.30 12.76 11.10
CA LEU A 59 2.78 13.06 12.44
C LEU A 59 1.98 14.25 12.95
N TYR A 60 0.81 13.97 13.50
CA TYR A 60 0.15 14.88 14.42
C TYR A 60 1.19 15.20 15.49
N ASN A 61 1.49 16.48 15.63
CA ASN A 61 2.49 17.06 16.50
C ASN A 61 2.17 16.75 17.97
N ASN A 62 2.43 15.52 18.41
CA ASN A 62 2.29 15.08 19.79
C ASN A 62 3.22 13.88 20.06
N SER A 63 3.84 13.86 21.24
CA SER A 63 4.92 12.92 21.58
C SER A 63 4.52 11.44 21.58
N LEU A 64 3.22 11.12 21.66
CA LEU A 64 2.71 9.75 21.59
C LEU A 64 2.79 9.15 20.18
N SER A 65 2.51 9.94 19.13
CA SER A 65 2.50 9.45 17.73
C SER A 65 3.91 9.10 17.26
N LYS A 66 4.94 9.79 17.78
CA LYS A 66 6.35 9.48 17.56
C LYS A 66 6.75 8.12 18.15
N ALA A 67 6.23 7.75 19.32
CA ALA A 67 6.55 6.48 19.97
C ALA A 67 6.01 5.26 19.19
N PHE A 68 4.81 5.36 18.62
CA PHE A 68 4.22 4.30 17.80
C PHE A 68 4.86 4.18 16.41
N ALA A 69 5.29 5.28 15.79
CA ALA A 69 6.03 5.24 14.54
C ALA A 69 7.41 4.57 14.69
N LEU A 70 8.06 4.78 15.84
CA LEU A 70 9.34 4.13 16.18
C LEU A 70 9.17 2.63 16.48
N SER A 71 8.09 2.20 17.14
CA SER A 71 7.86 0.78 17.40
C SER A 71 7.50 0.00 16.12
N TRP A 72 6.79 0.61 15.17
CA TRP A 72 6.50 0.01 13.88
C TRP A 72 7.75 -0.14 12.99
N LEU A 73 8.62 0.88 12.93
CA LEU A 73 9.91 0.79 12.23
C LEU A 73 10.85 -0.24 12.88
N ALA A 74 10.89 -0.30 14.21
CA ALA A 74 11.67 -1.29 14.94
C ALA A 74 11.19 -2.74 14.68
N CYS A 75 9.87 -2.95 14.56
CA CYS A 75 9.31 -4.27 14.26
C CYS A 75 9.61 -4.73 12.82
N LEU A 76 9.68 -3.78 11.86
CA LEU A 76 10.09 -4.05 10.48
C LEU A 76 11.60 -4.27 10.30
N GLN A 77 12.43 -3.79 11.24
CA GLN A 77 13.88 -4.02 11.23
C GLN A 77 14.34 -5.27 12.01
N LEU A 78 13.42 -6.02 12.63
CA LEU A 78 13.73 -7.25 13.37
C LEU A 78 13.46 -8.55 12.60
N HIS A 79 13.10 -8.47 11.33
CA HIS A 79 13.01 -9.63 10.42
C HIS A 79 13.87 -9.44 9.16
N MET A 80 15.12 -9.02 9.36
CA MET A 80 16.26 -9.41 8.51
C MET A 80 17.42 -9.84 9.39
#